data_AF-A0A6A6DQ14-F1
#
_entry.id   AF-A0A6A6DQ14-F1
#
_cell.length_a   1.000
_cell.length_b   1.000
_cell.length_c   1.000
_cell.angle_alpha   90.00
_cell.angle_beta   90.00
_cell.angle_gamma   90.00
#
_symmetry.space_group_name_H-M   'P 1'
#
loop_
_entity.id
_entity.type
_entity.pdbx_description
1 polymer ?
#
loop_
_entity_poly.entity_id
_entity_poly.type
_entity_poly.pdbx_seq_one_letter_code
_entity_poly.pdbx_strand_id
1 'polypeptide(L)'
;MPQLESTLLLTPAEIRHGIYLYLLPDRIHVRLRGDKFCLSACLEPGRGGDEDGSKPFTYVSANTLDGHERKFSRNGFSDPVWARRLRSTWGPHWKCEENVLDKYFESKFNATLLLVCKRMFFEVVDLLARTAVVHITDLETVNYLNERTVMPSTPLSIFPSLLLEVTQLSITLRLPLRFYQSLERPEDAVTSGPELAGAIKTWLRLGSTFSQLKNLTRLRLWLDHDEPCSCKETGQNHLEVIHKPDFPFLLDIIDFAETPMAEVEEEERAWWRDGIDVEREVEEMNKPRWEHFTF
;
A
#
# COMPACT_ATOMS: atom_id res chain seq x y z
N MET A 1 -14.15 -10.58 -36.61
CA MET A 1 -14.03 -9.61 -35.49
C MET A 1 -12.58 -9.15 -35.45
N PRO A 2 -12.28 -7.84 -35.50
CA PRO A 2 -10.91 -7.33 -35.63
C PRO A 2 -9.93 -7.82 -34.55
N GLN A 3 -10.45 -8.18 -33.36
CA GLN A 3 -9.66 -8.73 -32.26
C GLN A 3 -9.04 -10.10 -32.57
N LEU A 4 -9.63 -10.88 -33.48
CA LEU A 4 -9.13 -12.20 -33.88
C LEU A 4 -7.98 -12.10 -34.90
N GLU A 5 -7.72 -10.91 -35.44
CA GLU A 5 -6.64 -10.64 -36.40
C GLU A 5 -5.41 -10.02 -35.72
N SER A 6 -5.52 -9.66 -34.43
CA SER A 6 -4.42 -9.08 -33.67
C SER A 6 -3.43 -10.18 -33.25
N THR A 7 -2.20 -10.11 -33.78
CA THR A 7 -1.10 -11.01 -33.38
C THR A 7 -0.89 -11.01 -31.86
N LEU A 8 -1.00 -9.84 -31.22
CA LEU A 8 -0.88 -9.72 -29.77
C LEU A 8 -1.96 -10.53 -29.04
N LEU A 9 -3.23 -10.43 -29.45
CA LEU A 9 -4.35 -11.15 -28.80
C LEU A 9 -4.38 -12.66 -29.12
N LEU A 10 -3.65 -13.09 -30.16
CA LEU A 10 -3.45 -14.50 -30.50
C LEU A 10 -2.25 -15.14 -29.76
N THR A 11 -1.29 -14.32 -29.32
CA THR A 11 -0.12 -14.77 -28.54
C THR A 11 -0.57 -15.39 -27.20
N PRO A 12 0.10 -16.39 -26.61
CA PRO A 12 -0.26 -16.96 -25.30
C PRO A 12 -0.43 -15.93 -24.18
N ALA A 13 -1.31 -16.22 -23.20
CA ALA A 13 -1.68 -15.27 -22.16
C ALA A 13 -0.49 -14.83 -21.29
N GLU A 14 0.43 -15.75 -21.03
CA GLU A 14 1.64 -15.55 -20.22
C GLU A 14 2.54 -14.49 -20.86
N ILE A 15 2.73 -14.56 -22.18
CA ILE A 15 3.54 -13.59 -22.92
C ILE A 15 2.81 -12.23 -22.96
N ARG A 16 1.49 -12.22 -23.17
CA ARG A 16 0.71 -10.96 -23.13
C ARG A 16 0.81 -10.29 -21.76
N HIS A 17 0.65 -11.06 -20.68
CA HIS A 17 0.78 -10.55 -19.32
C HIS A 17 2.20 -10.05 -19.03
N GLY A 18 3.23 -10.75 -19.49
CA GLY A 18 4.61 -10.27 -19.40
C GLY A 18 4.82 -8.93 -20.10
N ILE A 19 4.23 -8.75 -21.30
CA ILE A 19 4.26 -7.46 -22.01
C ILE A 19 3.50 -6.39 -21.22
N TYR A 20 2.30 -6.70 -20.72
CA TYR A 20 1.51 -5.73 -19.96
C TYR A 20 2.22 -5.31 -18.66
N LEU A 21 2.82 -6.24 -17.92
CA LEU A 21 3.58 -5.95 -16.69
C LEU A 21 4.75 -4.99 -16.94
N TYR A 22 5.36 -5.04 -18.13
CA TYR A 22 6.41 -4.09 -18.49
C TYR A 22 5.88 -2.66 -18.72
N LEU A 23 4.62 -2.53 -19.12
CA LEU A 23 3.98 -1.26 -19.46
C LEU A 23 3.20 -0.65 -18.30
N LEU A 24 2.72 -1.47 -17.37
CA LEU A 24 1.89 -1.05 -16.26
C LEU A 24 2.74 -0.62 -15.07
N PRO A 25 2.33 0.41 -14.32
CA PRO A 25 2.98 0.75 -13.07
C PRO A 25 2.72 -0.33 -12.01
N ASP A 26 3.71 -0.53 -11.15
CA ASP A 26 3.62 -1.40 -9.98
C ASP A 26 2.89 -0.75 -8.79
N ARG A 27 2.69 0.57 -8.85
CA ARG A 27 2.00 1.35 -7.81
C ARG A 27 1.09 2.38 -8.44
N ILE A 28 -0.16 2.42 -8.01
CA ILE A 28 -1.17 3.35 -8.54
C ILE A 28 -1.87 4.09 -7.41
N HIS A 29 -2.17 5.37 -7.63
CA HIS A 29 -3.11 6.11 -6.79
C HIS A 29 -4.52 5.98 -7.35
N VAL A 30 -5.46 5.72 -6.44
CA VAL A 30 -6.89 5.69 -6.73
C VAL A 30 -7.58 6.71 -5.87
N ARG A 31 -8.35 7.59 -6.51
CA ARG A 31 -9.13 8.64 -5.84
C ARG A 31 -10.51 8.78 -6.45
N LEU A 32 -11.52 8.96 -5.60
CA LEU A 32 -12.85 9.37 -6.03
C LEU A 32 -12.90 10.88 -6.21
N ARG A 33 -13.41 11.35 -7.35
CA ARG A 33 -13.67 12.76 -7.63
C ARG A 33 -15.09 12.90 -8.14
N GLY A 34 -16.00 13.28 -7.24
CA GLY A 34 -17.43 13.24 -7.52
C GLY A 34 -17.90 11.79 -7.64
N ASP A 35 -18.41 11.41 -8.81
CA ASP A 35 -18.91 10.06 -9.10
C ASP A 35 -17.90 9.19 -9.89
N LYS A 36 -16.66 9.67 -10.06
CA LYS A 36 -15.67 9.03 -10.94
C LYS A 36 -14.38 8.71 -10.22
N PHE A 37 -13.88 7.50 -10.47
CA PHE A 37 -12.53 7.11 -10.07
C PHE A 37 -11.49 7.73 -11.01
N CYS A 38 -10.45 8.29 -10.41
CA CYS A 38 -9.26 8.77 -11.08
C CYS A 38 -8.09 7.84 -10.73
N LEU A 39 -7.36 7.43 -11.77
CA LEU A 39 -6.14 6.65 -11.65
C LEU A 39 -4.93 7.50 -12.03
N SER A 40 -3.85 7.35 -11.27
CA SER A 40 -2.54 7.88 -11.66
C SER A 40 -1.43 6.93 -11.21
N ALA A 41 -0.34 6.91 -11.95
CA ALA A 41 0.84 6.16 -11.55
C ALA A 41 1.46 6.84 -10.32
N CYS A 42 1.88 6.06 -9.34
CA CYS A 42 2.60 6.59 -8.20
C CYS A 42 3.99 7.07 -8.64
N LEU A 43 4.40 8.23 -8.16
CA LEU A 43 5.71 8.84 -8.43
C LEU A 43 6.73 8.55 -7.33
N GLU A 44 6.42 7.60 -6.44
CA GLU A 44 7.21 7.29 -5.26
C GLU A 44 8.69 7.06 -5.61
N PRO A 45 9.62 7.70 -4.89
CA PRO A 45 11.05 7.45 -5.00
C PRO A 45 11.38 6.15 -4.25
N GLY A 46 11.17 4.99 -4.89
CA GLY A 46 11.32 3.70 -4.21
C GLY A 46 11.59 2.49 -5.09
N ARG A 47 12.20 2.68 -6.28
CA ARG A 47 12.87 1.60 -7.00
C ARG A 47 14.36 1.92 -7.10
N GLY A 48 15.11 1.44 -6.12
CA GLY A 48 16.56 1.62 -6.05
C GLY A 48 17.23 0.66 -5.07
N GLY A 49 16.85 -0.62 -5.11
CA GLY A 49 17.64 -1.80 -4.73
C GLY A 49 18.45 -1.78 -3.44
N ASP A 50 17.96 -2.51 -2.43
CA ASP A 50 18.77 -3.06 -1.33
C ASP A 50 19.52 -4.35 -1.76
N GLU A 51 19.91 -4.49 -3.03
CA GLU A 51 20.55 -5.72 -3.55
C GLU A 51 22.03 -5.60 -3.93
N ASP A 52 22.73 -4.52 -3.58
CA ASP A 52 24.20 -4.54 -3.67
C ASP A 52 24.86 -3.75 -2.54
N GLY A 53 25.35 -4.49 -1.54
CA GLY A 53 26.09 -4.00 -0.36
C GLY A 53 27.47 -3.41 -0.68
N SER A 54 27.60 -2.67 -1.77
CA SER A 54 28.89 -2.28 -2.36
C SER A 54 28.96 -0.80 -2.73
N LYS A 55 28.27 0.11 -2.04
CA LYS A 55 28.50 1.56 -2.22
C LYS A 55 28.96 2.25 -0.93
N PRO A 56 30.22 2.71 -0.87
CA PRO A 56 30.77 3.36 0.31
C PRO A 56 30.15 4.74 0.48
N PHE A 57 29.54 4.94 1.65
CA PHE A 57 29.32 6.19 2.39
C PHE A 57 29.87 7.49 1.75
N THR A 58 29.26 8.00 0.68
CA THR A 58 29.38 9.41 0.28
C THR A 58 28.24 9.78 -0.66
N TYR A 59 27.54 10.88 -0.34
CA TYR A 59 26.31 11.37 -0.95
C TYR A 59 25.06 10.56 -0.61
N VAL A 60 24.25 11.11 0.30
CA VAL A 60 22.83 10.76 0.46
C VAL A 60 22.18 10.95 -0.92
N SER A 61 21.99 9.84 -1.62
CA SER A 61 21.30 9.83 -2.91
C SER A 61 19.88 10.30 -2.66
N ALA A 62 19.41 11.28 -3.45
CA ALA A 62 18.04 11.80 -3.42
C ALA A 62 16.95 10.77 -3.77
N ASN A 63 17.27 9.47 -3.75
CA ASN A 63 16.44 8.36 -4.17
C ASN A 63 16.01 7.42 -3.03
N THR A 64 16.36 7.71 -1.77
CA THR A 64 15.78 7.06 -0.58
C THR A 64 14.90 8.06 0.18
N LEU A 65 13.93 8.63 -0.53
CA LEU A 65 12.97 9.56 0.05
C LEU A 65 11.73 8.78 0.54
N ASP A 66 11.94 7.89 1.51
CA ASP A 66 10.94 7.01 2.13
C ASP A 66 10.21 7.69 3.32
N GLY A 67 10.43 8.99 3.49
CA GLY A 67 9.96 9.75 4.64
C GLY A 67 10.97 9.79 5.80
N HIS A 68 12.11 9.10 5.74
CA HIS A 68 13.22 9.25 6.69
C HIS A 68 13.96 10.58 6.57
N GLU A 69 13.74 11.36 5.52
CA GLU A 69 14.15 12.76 5.46
C GLU A 69 13.48 13.65 6.53
N ARG A 70 12.53 13.12 7.32
CA ARG A 70 12.12 13.66 8.63
C ARG A 70 13.26 13.73 9.67
N LYS A 71 14.48 13.27 9.37
CA LYS A 71 15.65 13.52 10.22
C LYS A 71 16.05 14.99 10.18
N PHE A 72 16.08 15.58 11.37
CA PHE A 72 16.45 16.97 11.67
C PHE A 72 17.82 17.32 11.05
N SER A 73 17.83 17.97 9.88
CA SER A 73 19.01 18.77 9.49
C SER A 73 19.06 19.98 10.41
N ARG A 74 20.23 20.29 11.01
CA ARG A 74 20.41 21.45 11.90
C ARG A 74 19.91 22.78 11.31
N ASN A 75 19.75 22.87 9.99
CA ASN A 75 19.25 24.04 9.26
C ASN A 75 17.92 23.78 8.49
N GLY A 76 17.25 22.64 8.70
CA GLY A 76 16.11 22.20 7.86
C GLY A 76 14.77 22.87 8.14
N PHE A 77 14.60 23.52 9.30
CA PHE A 77 13.33 24.18 9.68
C PHE A 77 13.04 25.45 8.88
N SER A 78 14.07 26.06 8.28
CA SER A 78 13.94 27.30 7.51
C SER A 78 13.67 27.07 6.02
N ASP A 79 13.67 25.83 5.53
CA ASP A 79 13.32 25.56 4.13
C ASP A 79 11.79 25.49 3.97
N PRO A 80 11.15 26.50 3.33
CA PRO A 80 9.71 26.52 3.16
C PRO A 80 9.19 25.39 2.27
N VAL A 81 10.01 24.87 1.35
CA VAL A 81 9.67 23.72 0.49
C VAL A 81 9.65 22.46 1.33
N TRP A 82 10.66 22.29 2.19
CA TRP A 82 10.75 21.18 3.13
C TRP A 82 9.54 21.13 4.07
N ALA A 83 9.23 22.25 4.71
CA ALA A 83 8.09 22.36 5.61
C ALA A 83 6.74 22.12 4.89
N ARG A 84 6.62 22.51 3.61
CA ARG A 84 5.43 22.22 2.79
C ARG A 84 5.26 20.72 2.55
N ARG A 85 6.32 20.00 2.16
CA ARG A 85 6.27 18.54 1.91
C ARG A 85 5.90 17.76 3.17
N LEU A 86 6.45 18.16 4.31
CA LEU A 86 6.09 17.60 5.61
C LEU A 86 4.63 17.86 6.00
N ARG A 87 3.97 18.86 5.42
CA ARG A 87 2.54 19.17 5.61
C ARG A 87 1.63 18.52 4.56
N SER A 88 2.19 17.71 3.65
CA SER A 88 1.41 16.96 2.67
C SER A 88 0.30 16.16 3.34
N THR A 89 -0.90 16.19 2.76
CA THR A 89 -2.00 15.34 3.22
C THR A 89 -1.85 13.89 2.76
N TRP A 90 -0.97 13.67 1.77
CA TRP A 90 -0.65 12.37 1.20
C TRP A 90 0.61 11.74 1.82
N GLY A 91 1.14 12.34 2.88
CA GLY A 91 2.27 11.82 3.66
C GLY A 91 3.51 11.51 2.80
N PRO A 92 4.01 10.26 2.75
CA PRO A 92 5.17 9.89 1.93
C PRO A 92 4.94 10.11 0.43
N HIS A 93 3.68 10.20 -0.02
CA HIS A 93 3.32 10.47 -1.42
C HIS A 93 3.21 11.97 -1.74
N TRP A 94 3.86 12.85 -0.97
CA TRP A 94 3.86 14.30 -1.19
C TRP A 94 4.20 14.72 -2.62
N LYS A 95 5.10 13.98 -3.29
CA LYS A 95 5.49 14.26 -4.67
C LYS A 95 4.33 14.00 -5.63
N CYS A 96 3.53 12.96 -5.38
CA CYS A 96 2.34 12.66 -6.15
C CYS A 96 1.28 13.75 -5.95
N GLU A 97 1.11 14.23 -4.71
CA GLU A 97 0.20 15.34 -4.39
C GLU A 97 0.60 16.62 -5.14
N GLU A 98 1.88 17.00 -5.11
CA GLU A 98 2.39 18.18 -5.83
C GLU A 98 2.14 18.08 -7.34
N ASN A 99 2.35 16.91 -7.95
CA ASN A 99 2.13 16.71 -9.38
C ASN A 99 0.64 16.72 -9.76
N VAL A 100 -0.25 16.21 -8.90
CA VAL A 100 -1.70 16.28 -9.15
C VAL A 100 -2.22 17.72 -9.07
N LEU A 101 -1.62 18.55 -8.22
CA LEU A 101 -1.96 19.97 -8.11
C LEU A 101 -1.38 20.81 -9.25
N ASP A 102 -0.30 20.35 -9.88
CA ASP A 102 0.26 20.99 -11.06
C ASP A 102 -0.62 20.74 -12.28
N LYS A 103 -1.34 21.78 -12.72
CA LYS A 103 -2.31 21.74 -13.84
C LYS A 103 -1.68 21.35 -15.18
N TYR A 104 -0.37 21.32 -15.28
CA TYR A 104 0.37 20.98 -16.49
C TYR A 104 0.88 19.53 -16.52
N PHE A 105 0.66 18.75 -15.45
CA PHE A 105 1.14 17.38 -15.39
C PHE A 105 0.11 16.41 -16.00
N GLU A 106 0.42 15.90 -17.20
CA GLU A 106 -0.29 14.74 -17.74
C GLU A 106 0.03 13.51 -16.88
N SER A 107 -1.01 12.89 -16.34
CA SER A 107 -0.91 11.64 -15.59
C SER A 107 -0.06 10.62 -16.35
N LYS A 108 1.07 10.19 -15.77
CA LYS A 108 1.94 9.12 -16.33
C LYS A 108 1.26 7.75 -16.38
N PHE A 109 0.02 7.62 -15.91
CA PHE A 109 -0.75 6.41 -16.12
C PHE A 109 -1.21 6.34 -17.58
N ASN A 110 -0.45 5.61 -18.39
CA ASN A 110 -0.83 5.33 -19.76
C ASN A 110 -2.02 4.35 -19.77
N ALA A 111 -3.22 4.91 -19.62
CA ALA A 111 -4.47 4.18 -19.69
C ALA A 111 -4.79 3.68 -21.11
N THR A 112 -3.94 3.91 -22.11
CA THR A 112 -4.22 3.50 -23.50
C THR A 112 -4.49 2.01 -23.60
N LEU A 113 -3.80 1.16 -22.82
CA LEU A 113 -4.07 -0.29 -22.78
C LEU A 113 -5.51 -0.63 -22.36
N LEU A 114 -6.10 0.15 -21.45
CA LEU A 114 -7.50 -0.01 -21.02
C LEU A 114 -8.50 0.36 -22.12
N LEU A 115 -8.07 1.17 -23.10
CA LEU A 115 -8.96 1.71 -24.14
C LEU A 115 -8.87 0.95 -25.47
N VAL A 116 -7.94 -0.01 -25.62
CA VAL A 116 -7.72 -0.73 -26.89
C VAL A 116 -8.92 -1.62 -27.25
N CYS A 117 -9.27 -2.57 -26.38
CA CYS A 117 -10.39 -3.47 -26.61
C CYS A 117 -10.88 -4.11 -25.30
N LYS A 118 -12.11 -4.63 -25.31
CA LYS A 118 -12.75 -5.27 -24.14
C LYS A 118 -11.91 -6.41 -23.53
N ARG A 119 -11.24 -7.22 -24.36
CA ARG A 119 -10.40 -8.32 -23.88
C ARG A 119 -9.17 -7.80 -23.14
N MET A 120 -8.42 -6.90 -23.77
CA MET A 120 -7.22 -6.30 -23.16
C MET A 120 -7.58 -5.52 -21.90
N PHE A 121 -8.72 -4.82 -21.89
CA PHE A 121 -9.24 -4.15 -20.71
C PHE A 121 -9.35 -5.11 -19.51
N PHE A 122 -10.03 -6.25 -19.66
CA PHE A 122 -10.16 -7.20 -18.55
C PHE A 122 -8.84 -7.83 -18.13
N GLU A 123 -7.98 -8.21 -19.09
CA GLU A 123 -6.66 -8.78 -18.78
C GLU A 123 -5.80 -7.78 -17.98
N VAL A 124 -5.79 -6.51 -18.40
CA VAL A 124 -5.01 -5.45 -17.73
C VAL A 124 -5.58 -5.10 -16.36
N VAL A 125 -6.91 -5.02 -16.23
CA VAL A 125 -7.59 -4.73 -14.96
C VAL A 125 -7.33 -5.85 -13.94
N ASP A 126 -7.47 -7.11 -14.33
CA ASP A 126 -7.17 -8.26 -13.48
C ASP A 126 -5.69 -8.28 -13.07
N LEU A 127 -4.79 -8.02 -14.01
CA LEU A 127 -3.35 -7.96 -13.74
C LEU A 127 -3.00 -6.83 -12.76
N LEU A 128 -3.56 -5.62 -12.94
CA LEU A 128 -3.37 -4.49 -12.02
C LEU A 128 -3.88 -4.82 -10.61
N ALA A 129 -5.08 -5.40 -10.49
CA ALA A 129 -5.65 -5.76 -9.20
C ALA A 129 -4.75 -6.73 -8.42
N ARG A 130 -4.11 -7.68 -9.11
CA ARG A 130 -3.28 -8.72 -8.49
C ARG A 130 -1.85 -8.27 -8.17
N THR A 131 -1.30 -7.34 -8.95
CA THR A 131 0.14 -7.06 -8.92
C THR A 131 0.50 -5.66 -8.43
N ALA A 132 -0.38 -4.68 -8.66
CA ALA A 132 -0.10 -3.30 -8.29
C ALA A 132 -0.45 -3.04 -6.81
N VAL A 133 0.34 -2.20 -6.16
CA VAL A 133 -0.03 -1.59 -4.88
C VAL A 133 -1.00 -0.45 -5.15
N VAL A 134 -2.19 -0.54 -4.59
CA VAL A 134 -3.21 0.50 -4.69
C VAL A 134 -3.06 1.47 -3.51
N HIS A 135 -2.75 2.73 -3.81
CA HIS A 135 -2.64 3.80 -2.85
C HIS A 135 -3.93 4.63 -2.79
N ILE A 136 -4.54 4.71 -1.61
CA ILE A 136 -5.71 5.57 -1.34
C ILE A 136 -5.30 6.62 -0.30
N THR A 137 -5.60 7.89 -0.58
CA THR A 137 -5.16 9.03 0.23
C THR A 137 -6.28 9.78 0.94
N ASP A 138 -7.52 9.30 0.85
CA ASP A 138 -8.70 9.96 1.40
C ASP A 138 -9.77 8.96 1.86
N LEU A 139 -10.52 9.34 2.90
CA LEU A 139 -11.58 8.51 3.47
C LEU A 139 -12.80 8.36 2.55
N GLU A 140 -13.05 9.33 1.66
CA GLU A 140 -14.19 9.30 0.74
C GLU A 140 -14.10 8.11 -0.23
N THR A 141 -12.91 7.93 -0.83
CA THR A 141 -12.61 6.80 -1.71
C THR A 141 -12.77 5.46 -1.00
N VAL A 142 -12.36 5.37 0.28
CA VAL A 142 -12.53 4.14 1.07
C VAL A 142 -14.00 3.91 1.42
N ASN A 143 -14.74 4.96 1.79
CA ASN A 143 -16.16 4.86 2.12
C ASN A 143 -16.98 4.33 0.93
N TYR A 144 -16.64 4.76 -0.29
CA TYR A 144 -17.30 4.30 -1.50
C TYR A 144 -17.23 2.78 -1.68
N LEU A 145 -16.11 2.15 -1.29
CA LEU A 145 -15.97 0.68 -1.33
C LEU A 145 -17.04 -0.04 -0.49
N ASN A 146 -17.55 0.63 0.54
CA ASN A 146 -18.55 0.08 1.45
C ASN A 146 -20.00 0.36 1.02
N GLU A 147 -20.25 1.41 0.24
CA GLU A 147 -21.60 1.90 -0.09
C GLU A 147 -22.17 1.26 -1.37
N ARG A 148 -21.99 -0.06 -1.50
CA ARG A 148 -22.26 -0.97 -2.64
C ARG A 148 -23.60 -0.88 -3.41
N THR A 149 -24.44 0.14 -3.28
CA THR A 149 -25.84 0.07 -3.69
C THR A 149 -26.19 0.74 -5.01
N VAL A 150 -25.34 1.55 -5.64
CA VAL A 150 -25.65 2.10 -6.97
C VAL A 150 -24.38 2.16 -7.82
N MET A 151 -24.24 1.24 -8.76
CA MET A 151 -23.25 1.38 -9.83
C MET A 151 -23.67 2.57 -10.71
N PRO A 152 -22.85 3.62 -10.87
CA PRO A 152 -23.09 4.59 -11.93
C PRO A 152 -23.07 3.88 -13.28
N SER A 153 -24.06 4.17 -14.13
CA SER A 153 -24.29 3.51 -15.43
C SER A 153 -23.25 3.85 -16.51
N THR A 154 -22.06 4.29 -16.13
CA THR A 154 -21.01 4.71 -17.08
C THR A 154 -19.98 3.60 -17.33
N PRO A 155 -19.46 3.44 -18.55
CA PRO A 155 -18.60 2.32 -18.94
C PRO A 155 -17.23 2.26 -18.24
N LEU A 156 -16.81 3.32 -17.54
CA LEU A 156 -15.61 3.34 -16.68
C LEU A 156 -15.93 2.98 -15.21
N SER A 157 -17.18 2.66 -14.89
CA SER A 157 -17.66 2.27 -13.54
C SER A 157 -17.28 0.85 -13.11
N ILE A 158 -16.26 0.23 -13.72
CA ILE A 158 -15.77 -1.11 -13.37
C ILE A 158 -14.64 -1.05 -12.33
N PHE A 159 -14.10 0.14 -12.05
CA PHE A 159 -13.09 0.33 -11.01
C PHE A 159 -13.50 -0.07 -9.58
N PRO A 160 -14.77 0.04 -9.16
CA PRO A 160 -15.20 -0.57 -7.90
C PRO A 160 -14.91 -2.08 -7.86
N SER A 161 -15.06 -2.79 -8.98
CA SER A 161 -14.73 -4.21 -9.07
C SER A 161 -13.21 -4.45 -9.02
N LEU A 162 -12.40 -3.59 -9.66
CA LEU A 162 -10.93 -3.67 -9.52
C LEU A 162 -10.52 -3.53 -8.06
N LEU A 163 -11.09 -2.55 -7.35
CA LEU A 163 -10.76 -2.26 -5.95
C LEU A 163 -11.16 -3.38 -4.99
N LEU A 164 -12.13 -4.22 -5.35
CA LEU A 164 -12.55 -5.36 -4.54
C LEU A 164 -11.64 -6.58 -4.68
N GLU A 165 -10.97 -6.70 -5.83
CA GLU A 165 -10.08 -7.82 -6.16
C GLU A 165 -8.61 -7.51 -5.83
N VAL A 166 -8.32 -6.34 -5.24
CA VAL A 166 -6.95 -5.92 -4.93
C VAL A 166 -6.29 -6.85 -3.93
N THR A 167 -5.03 -7.18 -4.20
CA THR A 167 -4.19 -7.96 -3.29
C THR A 167 -3.40 -7.07 -2.34
N GLN A 168 -3.02 -5.87 -2.78
CA GLN A 168 -2.17 -4.95 -2.02
C GLN A 168 -2.80 -3.56 -1.95
N LEU A 169 -3.13 -3.12 -0.74
CA LEU A 169 -3.74 -1.83 -0.45
C LEU A 169 -2.87 -1.03 0.52
N SER A 170 -2.62 0.23 0.19
CA SER A 170 -1.91 1.18 1.05
C SER A 170 -2.79 2.42 1.24
N ILE A 171 -3.21 2.66 2.48
CA ILE A 171 -4.04 3.81 2.83
C ILE A 171 -3.17 4.81 3.58
N THR A 172 -3.14 6.05 3.12
CA THR A 172 -2.41 7.15 3.75
C THR A 172 -3.37 8.26 4.10
N LEU A 173 -3.54 8.55 5.38
CA LEU A 173 -4.48 9.55 5.86
C LEU A 173 -3.78 10.51 6.81
N ARG A 174 -3.90 11.80 6.49
CA ARG A 174 -3.59 12.87 7.42
C ARG A 174 -4.88 13.53 7.89
N LEU A 175 -5.23 13.35 9.16
CA LEU A 175 -6.50 13.81 9.72
C LEU A 175 -6.29 14.76 10.90
N PRO A 176 -7.27 15.61 11.24
CA PRO A 176 -7.15 16.50 12.39
C PRO A 176 -6.86 15.75 13.70
N LEU A 177 -6.02 16.27 14.61
CA LEU A 177 -5.72 15.56 15.87
C LEU A 177 -6.99 15.19 16.66
N ARG A 178 -7.97 16.10 16.68
CA ARG A 178 -9.30 15.88 17.28
C ARG A 178 -10.02 14.62 16.77
N PHE A 179 -9.75 14.19 15.53
CA PHE A 179 -10.28 12.93 14.98
C PHE A 179 -9.82 11.75 15.82
N TYR A 180 -8.51 11.67 16.08
CA TYR A 180 -7.91 10.58 16.86
C TYR A 180 -8.36 10.62 18.32
N GLN A 181 -8.43 11.83 18.91
CA GLN A 181 -8.95 12.00 20.27
C GLN A 181 -10.40 11.51 20.41
N SER A 182 -11.25 11.79 19.42
CA SER A 182 -12.63 11.29 19.39
C SER A 182 -12.75 9.77 19.21
N LEU A 183 -11.75 9.11 18.63
CA LEU A 183 -11.71 7.64 18.55
C LEU A 183 -11.37 7.01 19.91
N GLU A 184 -10.52 7.65 20.69
CA GLU A 184 -10.18 7.20 22.05
C GLU A 184 -11.28 7.49 23.06
N ARG A 185 -11.99 8.62 22.90
CA ARG A 185 -13.07 9.08 23.78
C ARG A 185 -14.34 9.37 22.97
N PRO A 186 -15.16 8.35 22.67
CA PRO A 186 -16.36 8.49 21.85
C PRO A 186 -17.39 9.46 22.45
N GLU A 187 -17.36 9.65 23.77
CA GLU A 187 -18.20 10.59 24.51
C GLU A 187 -17.94 12.07 24.14
N ASP A 188 -16.71 12.40 23.74
CA ASP A 188 -16.33 13.73 23.27
C ASP A 188 -16.68 13.95 21.77
N ALA A 189 -16.98 12.89 21.03
CA ALA A 189 -17.35 12.98 19.61
C ALA A 189 -18.70 13.70 19.38
N VAL A 190 -19.57 13.72 20.41
CA VAL A 190 -20.92 14.31 20.33
C VAL A 190 -20.90 15.84 20.15
N THR A 191 -19.81 16.51 20.54
CA THR A 191 -19.62 17.96 20.34
C THR A 191 -18.87 18.31 19.05
N SER A 192 -18.50 17.32 18.25
CA SER A 192 -17.72 17.51 17.04
C SER A 192 -18.59 17.84 15.83
N GLY A 193 -18.13 18.77 14.98
CA GLY A 193 -18.87 19.21 13.79
C GLY A 193 -19.20 18.07 12.80
N PRO A 194 -20.14 18.30 11.85
CA PRO A 194 -20.70 17.26 10.98
C PRO A 194 -19.66 16.55 10.11
N GLU A 195 -18.61 17.26 9.67
CA GLU A 195 -17.52 16.68 8.88
C GLU A 195 -16.71 15.65 9.67
N LEU A 196 -16.40 15.95 10.95
CA LEU A 196 -15.63 15.04 11.81
C LEU A 196 -16.44 13.80 12.16
N ALA A 197 -17.73 13.99 12.47
CA ALA A 197 -18.66 12.88 12.73
C ALA A 197 -18.78 11.96 11.49
N GLY A 198 -18.85 12.54 10.29
CA GLY A 198 -18.83 11.80 9.04
C GLY A 198 -17.55 10.96 8.87
N ALA A 199 -16.39 11.57 9.07
CA ALA A 199 -15.10 10.89 8.99
C ALA A 199 -14.98 9.73 10.01
N ILE A 200 -15.40 9.94 11.26
CA ILE A 200 -15.39 8.91 12.31
C ILE A 200 -16.31 7.75 11.92
N LYS A 201 -17.52 8.06 11.43
CA LYS A 201 -18.45 7.02 10.96
C LYS A 201 -17.85 6.20 9.82
N THR A 202 -17.19 6.84 8.86
CA THR A 202 -16.48 6.14 7.78
C THR A 202 -15.33 5.29 8.32
N TRP A 203 -14.57 5.81 9.28
CA TRP A 203 -13.47 5.08 9.92
C TRP A 203 -13.93 3.81 10.62
N LEU A 204 -15.00 3.90 11.42
CA LEU A 204 -15.58 2.74 12.12
C LEU A 204 -16.11 1.67 11.14
N ARG A 205 -16.39 2.05 9.89
CA ARG A 205 -16.79 1.17 8.80
C ARG A 205 -15.63 0.55 8.03
N LEU A 206 -14.37 0.88 8.34
CA LEU A 206 -13.21 0.33 7.63
C LEU A 206 -13.11 -1.19 7.79
N GLY A 207 -13.35 -1.72 8.99
CA GLY A 207 -13.33 -3.16 9.22
C GLY A 207 -14.30 -3.92 8.31
N SER A 208 -15.54 -3.41 8.15
CA SER A 208 -16.52 -4.00 7.23
C SER A 208 -16.16 -3.81 5.75
N THR A 209 -15.35 -2.79 5.44
CA THR A 209 -14.88 -2.52 4.09
C THR A 209 -13.79 -3.50 3.72
N PHE A 210 -12.81 -3.70 4.62
CA PHE A 210 -11.69 -4.60 4.41
C PHE A 210 -12.13 -6.06 4.38
N SER A 211 -13.15 -6.45 5.16
CA SER A 211 -13.70 -7.81 5.08
C SER A 211 -14.34 -8.14 3.72
N GLN A 212 -14.66 -7.15 2.89
CA GLN A 212 -15.15 -7.35 1.52
C GLN A 212 -14.00 -7.55 0.51
N LEU A 213 -12.78 -7.19 0.86
CA LEU A 213 -11.58 -7.32 0.03
C LEU A 213 -11.01 -8.73 0.21
N LYS A 214 -11.68 -9.72 -0.36
CA LYS A 214 -11.39 -11.14 -0.10
C LYS A 214 -9.99 -11.58 -0.54
N ASN A 215 -9.41 -10.89 -1.51
CA ASN A 215 -8.08 -11.20 -2.03
C ASN A 215 -6.98 -10.36 -1.39
N LEU A 216 -7.31 -9.48 -0.44
CA LEU A 216 -6.34 -8.59 0.17
C LEU A 216 -5.35 -9.40 1.03
N THR A 217 -4.09 -9.42 0.60
CA THR A 217 -2.99 -10.09 1.28
C THR A 217 -2.08 -9.10 2.00
N ARG A 218 -2.08 -7.82 1.61
CA ARG A 218 -1.26 -6.78 2.26
C ARG A 218 -2.04 -5.49 2.45
N LEU A 219 -2.12 -5.03 3.70
CA LEU A 219 -2.69 -3.74 4.06
C LEU A 219 -1.63 -2.88 4.76
N ARG A 220 -1.31 -1.73 4.18
CA ARG A 220 -0.46 -0.71 4.81
C ARG A 220 -1.31 0.47 5.24
N LEU A 221 -1.22 0.87 6.50
CA LEU A 221 -1.91 2.05 7.02
C LEU A 221 -0.87 3.09 7.48
N TRP A 222 -0.91 4.27 6.89
CA TRP A 222 -0.15 5.42 7.32
C TRP A 222 -1.11 6.48 7.88
N LEU A 223 -0.97 6.79 9.17
CA LEU A 223 -1.81 7.74 9.87
C LEU A 223 -0.95 8.88 10.42
N ASP A 224 -1.30 10.12 10.08
CA ASP A 224 -0.61 11.32 10.55
C ASP A 224 -1.64 12.39 10.94
N HIS A 225 -1.22 13.40 11.70
CA HIS A 225 -2.10 14.51 12.07
C HIS A 225 -1.60 15.87 11.59
N ASP A 226 -2.51 16.84 11.50
CA ASP A 226 -2.23 18.21 11.04
C ASP A 226 -1.65 19.12 12.13
N GLU A 227 -1.82 18.78 13.41
CA GLU A 227 -1.30 19.59 14.49
C GLU A 227 0.23 19.62 14.56
N PRO A 228 0.84 20.78 14.87
CA PRO A 228 2.27 20.87 15.12
C PRO A 228 2.61 20.03 16.35
N CYS A 229 3.31 18.91 16.16
CA CYS A 229 3.86 18.19 17.29
C CYS A 229 4.95 19.07 17.94
N SER A 230 4.89 19.23 19.27
CA SER A 230 6.11 19.55 20.02
C SER A 230 6.99 18.30 19.91
N CYS A 231 7.84 18.27 18.88
CA CYS A 231 8.59 17.09 18.49
C CYS A 231 9.59 16.73 19.60
N LYS A 232 9.14 15.94 20.58
CA LYS A 232 10.00 15.07 21.37
C LYS A 232 9.94 13.73 20.68
N GLU A 233 11.09 13.33 20.14
CA GLU A 233 11.44 12.01 19.61
C GLU A 233 10.45 10.89 19.94
N THR A 234 9.47 10.67 19.07
CA THR A 234 8.83 9.37 18.91
C THR A 234 8.80 9.11 17.41
N GLY A 235 9.87 8.50 16.90
CA GLY A 235 9.83 7.89 15.57
C GLY A 235 8.80 6.78 15.56
N GLN A 236 8.19 6.57 14.39
CA GLN A 236 7.25 5.49 14.02
C GLN A 236 5.77 5.73 14.31
N ASN A 237 5.10 6.46 13.40
CA ASN A 237 3.65 6.37 13.16
C ASN A 237 3.34 5.41 12.00
N HIS A 238 4.06 4.29 11.91
CA HIS A 238 3.88 3.29 10.86
C HIS A 238 3.23 2.04 11.44
N LEU A 239 1.99 1.76 11.04
CA LEU A 239 1.30 0.50 11.33
C LEU A 239 1.21 -0.29 10.02
N GLU A 240 2.12 -1.25 9.84
CA GLU A 240 1.99 -2.24 8.79
C GLU A 240 1.19 -3.42 9.35
N VAL A 241 -0.04 -3.60 8.84
CA VAL A 241 -0.88 -4.75 9.22
C VAL A 241 -0.79 -5.77 8.08
N ILE A 242 0.16 -6.68 8.20
CA ILE A 242 0.27 -7.80 7.26
C ILE A 242 -0.77 -8.83 7.65
N HIS A 243 -1.92 -8.82 6.97
CA HIS A 243 -2.90 -9.89 7.09
C HIS A 243 -2.35 -11.12 6.37
N LYS A 244 -1.72 -12.03 7.13
CA LYS A 244 -1.31 -13.36 6.66
C LYS A 244 -2.54 -14.27 6.84
N PRO A 245 -3.31 -14.59 5.78
CA PRO A 245 -4.46 -15.49 5.91
C PRO A 245 -3.93 -16.87 6.31
N ASP A 246 -4.14 -17.30 7.56
CA ASP A 246 -3.88 -18.64 8.14
C ASP A 246 -2.96 -19.56 7.31
N PHE A 247 -1.75 -19.07 7.01
CA PHE A 247 -0.72 -19.83 6.35
C PHE A 247 0.44 -19.87 7.34
N PRO A 248 0.80 -21.05 7.86
CA PRO A 248 2.04 -21.19 8.59
C PRO A 248 3.16 -20.71 7.67
N PHE A 249 4.18 -20.08 8.24
CA PHE A 249 5.43 -19.90 7.50
C PHE A 249 5.82 -21.29 7.03
N LEU A 250 5.84 -21.50 5.71
CA LEU A 250 6.47 -22.68 5.16
C LEU A 250 7.95 -22.49 5.45
N LEU A 251 8.36 -23.02 6.60
CA LEU A 251 9.73 -23.38 6.93
C LEU A 251 10.34 -23.95 5.66
N ASP A 252 11.46 -23.39 5.21
CA ASP A 252 12.18 -23.94 4.08
C ASP A 252 12.34 -25.45 4.33
N ILE A 253 11.74 -26.22 3.41
CA ILE A 253 11.35 -27.64 3.46
C ILE A 253 12.54 -28.60 3.67
N ILE A 254 13.73 -28.10 3.93
CA ILE A 254 14.96 -28.89 3.85
C ILE A 254 15.25 -29.64 5.16
N ASP A 255 14.85 -29.14 6.33
CA ASP A 255 15.20 -29.76 7.62
C ASP A 255 14.08 -30.55 8.31
N PHE A 256 12.84 -30.46 7.82
CA PHE A 256 11.66 -31.14 8.42
C PHE A 256 11.08 -32.29 7.57
N ALA A 257 11.84 -32.83 6.62
CA ALA A 257 11.35 -33.90 5.73
C ALA A 257 10.88 -35.18 6.47
N GLU A 258 11.26 -35.34 7.74
CA GLU A 258 10.90 -36.51 8.57
C GLU A 258 9.76 -36.26 9.56
N THR A 259 9.36 -35.01 9.82
CA THR A 259 8.30 -34.67 10.79
C THR A 259 6.96 -34.44 10.08
N PRO A 260 5.86 -35.10 10.48
CA PRO A 260 4.55 -34.85 9.90
C PRO A 260 4.11 -33.39 10.07
N MET A 261 3.58 -32.78 9.00
CA MET A 261 3.15 -31.37 8.96
C MET A 261 2.24 -30.97 10.15
N ALA A 262 1.31 -31.85 10.52
CA ALA A 262 0.36 -31.58 11.60
C ALA A 262 1.04 -31.43 12.99
N GLU A 263 2.21 -32.04 13.18
CA GLU A 263 2.98 -31.96 14.42
C GLU A 263 3.76 -30.64 14.47
N VAL A 264 4.37 -30.24 13.35
CA VAL A 264 5.03 -28.93 13.18
C VAL A 264 4.06 -27.78 13.44
N GLU A 265 2.84 -27.87 12.89
CA GLU A 265 1.79 -26.86 13.10
C GLU A 265 1.31 -26.76 14.56
N GLU A 266 1.30 -27.87 15.31
CA GLU A 266 0.91 -27.84 16.74
C GLU A 266 2.02 -27.22 17.60
N GLU A 267 3.29 -27.49 17.26
CA GLU A 267 4.45 -26.92 17.94
C GLU A 267 4.54 -25.40 17.71
N GLU A 268 4.38 -24.92 16.47
CA GLU A 268 4.30 -23.48 16.19
C GLU A 268 3.15 -22.81 16.95
N ARG A 269 1.97 -23.45 17.00
CA ARG A 269 0.83 -22.94 17.77
C ARG A 269 1.13 -22.90 19.27
N ALA A 270 1.92 -23.82 19.80
CA ALA A 270 2.37 -23.75 21.19
C ALA A 270 3.30 -22.55 21.43
N TRP A 271 4.28 -22.32 20.55
CA TRP A 271 5.21 -21.20 20.67
C TRP A 271 4.49 -19.85 20.58
N TRP A 272 3.49 -19.72 19.72
CA TRP A 272 2.64 -18.52 19.67
C TRP A 272 1.84 -18.31 20.95
N ARG A 273 1.29 -19.38 21.55
CA ARG A 273 0.58 -19.29 22.85
C ARG A 273 1.49 -18.78 23.96
N ASP A 274 2.78 -19.08 23.89
CA ASP A 274 3.78 -18.66 24.86
C ASP A 274 4.40 -17.29 24.53
N GLY A 275 3.96 -16.63 23.45
CA GLY A 275 4.44 -15.31 23.04
C GLY A 275 5.83 -15.31 22.42
N ILE A 276 6.28 -16.47 21.92
CA ILE A 276 7.58 -16.65 21.27
C ILE A 276 7.46 -16.24 19.80
N ASP A 277 8.43 -15.45 19.34
CA ASP A 277 8.56 -15.02 17.95
C ASP A 277 9.22 -16.14 17.12
N VAL A 278 8.39 -17.01 16.57
CA VAL A 278 8.80 -18.21 15.82
C VAL A 278 9.69 -17.85 14.63
N GLU A 279 9.43 -16.74 13.93
CA GLU A 279 10.24 -16.30 12.79
C GLU A 279 11.68 -16.02 13.23
N ARG A 280 11.86 -15.29 14.35
CA ARG A 280 13.19 -14.99 14.90
C ARG A 280 13.93 -16.25 15.36
N GLU A 281 13.26 -17.17 16.06
CA GLU A 281 13.90 -18.39 16.56
C GLU A 281 14.37 -19.30 15.41
N VAL A 282 13.60 -19.38 14.33
CA VAL A 282 13.97 -20.13 13.12
C VAL A 282 15.13 -19.48 12.38
N GLU A 283 15.14 -18.15 12.26
CA GLU A 283 16.29 -17.43 11.71
C GLU A 283 17.56 -17.64 12.54
N GLU A 284 17.45 -17.73 13.87
CA GLU A 284 18.58 -18.04 14.74
C GLU A 284 19.06 -19.49 14.62
N MET A 285 18.16 -20.45 14.44
CA MET A 285 18.52 -21.86 14.19
C MET A 285 19.21 -22.03 12.83
N ASN A 286 18.79 -21.29 11.82
CA ASN A 286 19.34 -21.35 10.45
C ASN A 286 20.60 -20.48 10.26
N LYS A 287 21.04 -19.73 11.29
CA LYS A 287 22.31 -18.99 11.22
C LYS A 287 23.47 -19.97 11.01
N PRO A 288 24.23 -19.84 9.92
CA PRO A 288 25.34 -20.74 9.64
C PRO A 288 26.42 -20.64 10.73
N ARG A 289 26.71 -21.75 11.42
CA ARG A 289 27.72 -21.87 12.49
C ARG A 289 29.18 -21.82 11.98
N TRP A 290 29.53 -20.91 11.08
CA TRP A 290 30.89 -20.83 10.52
C TRP A 290 31.89 -20.02 11.37
N GLU A 291 31.50 -19.46 12.51
CA GLU A 291 32.36 -18.58 13.34
C GLU A 291 33.45 -19.30 14.18
N HIS A 292 33.71 -20.60 13.94
CA HIS A 292 34.72 -21.36 14.69
C HIS A 292 35.89 -21.92 13.87
N PHE A 293 36.03 -21.55 12.59
CA PHE A 293 37.23 -21.88 11.82
C PHE A 293 38.08 -20.63 11.57
N THR A 294 39.01 -20.38 12.50
CA THR A 294 40.18 -19.54 12.24
C THR A 294 41.27 -20.43 11.65
N PHE A 295 41.73 -20.10 10.43
CA PHE A 295 42.95 -20.65 9.83
C PHE A 295 44.17 -19.88 10.31
#